data_AF-A0A2V8UIU9-F1
#
_entry.id   AF-A0A2V8UIU9-F1
#
_cell.length_a   1.000
_cell.length_b   1.000
_cell.length_c   1.000
_cell.angle_alpha   90.00
_cell.angle_beta   90.00
_cell.angle_gamma   90.00
#
_symmetry.space_group_name_H-M   'P 1'
#
loop_
_entity.id
_entity.type
_entity.pdbx_description
1 polymer ?
#
loop_
_entity_poly.entity_id
_entity_poly.type
_entity_poly.pdbx_seq_one_letter_code
_entity_poly.pdbx_strand_id
1 'polypeptide(L)'
;WCQDHNKPMQAAPFGDVAGGGPVTLPDANIFTNGAWYGGSPYLGPNATVRATGPTGSTPPSGTIANSPTGEAGFAFMWHSHNEREITTNNVFPGGMLMMMLVDSREFMIDESN
;
A
#
# COMPACT_ATOMS: atom_id res chain seq x y z
N TRP A 1 10.00 -3.67 30.29
CA TRP A 1 8.68 -3.12 29.93
C TRP A 1 8.86 -1.62 29.77
N CYS A 2 8.80 -1.14 28.53
CA CYS A 2 9.08 0.26 28.18
C CYS A 2 7.84 1.15 28.33
N GLN A 3 8.08 2.45 28.46
CA GLN A 3 7.13 3.51 28.82
C GLN A 3 6.09 3.84 27.71
N ASP A 4 6.05 3.04 26.66
CA ASP A 4 5.28 3.21 25.43
C ASP A 4 4.12 2.20 25.27
N HIS A 5 4.09 1.13 26.08
CA HIS A 5 3.10 0.04 25.97
C HIS A 5 1.62 0.42 26.21
N ASN A 6 1.33 1.66 26.64
CA ASN A 6 -0.04 2.17 26.84
C ASN A 6 -0.25 3.56 26.24
N LYS A 7 0.70 4.05 25.44
CA LYS A 7 0.48 5.28 24.69
C LYS A 7 -0.43 4.93 23.51
N PRO A 8 -1.51 5.69 23.26
CA PRO A 8 -2.26 5.52 22.02
C PRO A 8 -1.27 5.64 20.87
N MET A 9 -1.21 4.60 20.02
CA MET A 9 -0.45 4.61 18.78
C MET A 9 -0.97 5.80 17.95
N GLN A 10 -0.19 6.90 17.91
CA GLN A 10 -0.51 8.21 17.31
C GLN A 10 -1.84 8.87 17.77
N ALA A 11 -1.76 10.06 18.37
CA ALA A 11 -2.93 10.86 18.76
C ALA A 11 -3.84 11.24 17.58
N ALA A 12 -3.28 11.35 16.38
CA ALA A 12 -3.99 11.45 15.11
C ALA A 12 -3.48 10.33 14.17
N PRO A 13 -4.15 9.17 14.11
CA PRO A 13 -3.70 8.03 13.31
C PRO A 13 -3.99 8.21 11.81
N PHE A 14 -4.29 9.44 11.34
CA PHE A 14 -4.52 9.83 9.94
C PHE A 14 -4.60 11.36 9.82
N GLY A 15 -4.44 11.89 8.59
CA GLY A 15 -4.56 13.31 8.26
C GLY A 15 -3.25 13.98 7.83
N ASP A 16 -3.36 15.22 7.36
CA ASP A 16 -2.21 16.02 6.92
C ASP A 16 -1.20 16.26 8.04
N VAL A 17 0.09 16.35 7.69
CA VAL A 17 1.17 16.66 8.66
C VAL A 17 0.87 17.97 9.39
N ALA A 18 0.38 18.99 8.69
CA ALA A 18 0.00 20.27 9.27
C ALA A 18 -1.16 20.16 10.28
N GLY A 19 -2.01 19.15 10.15
CA GLY A 19 -3.10 18.82 11.08
C GLY A 19 -2.71 17.82 12.17
N GLY A 20 -1.43 17.44 12.26
CA GLY A 20 -0.93 16.47 13.24
C GLY A 20 -0.99 15.00 12.79
N GLY A 21 -1.39 14.73 11.55
CA GLY A 21 -1.37 13.38 10.99
C GLY A 21 0.01 12.96 10.46
N PRO A 22 0.15 11.71 9.98
CA PRO A 22 1.44 11.11 9.60
C PRO A 22 2.05 11.68 8.32
N VAL A 23 1.23 12.08 7.35
CA VAL A 23 1.63 12.42 5.98
C VAL A 23 0.56 13.26 5.31
N THR A 24 0.98 14.27 4.54
CA THR A 24 0.12 15.00 3.62
C THR A 24 0.18 14.31 2.28
N LEU A 25 -0.94 13.76 1.83
CA LEU A 25 -1.03 13.14 0.51
C LEU A 25 -1.34 14.21 -0.54
N PRO A 26 -0.68 14.17 -1.69
CA PRO A 26 -0.95 15.12 -2.75
C PRO A 26 -2.21 14.70 -3.55
N ASP A 27 -2.81 15.62 -4.32
CA ASP A 27 -4.07 15.37 -5.05
C ASP A 27 -3.93 14.16 -6.00
N ALA A 28 -4.83 13.19 -5.90
CA ALA A 28 -4.78 11.98 -6.72
C ALA A 28 -4.90 12.27 -8.24
N ASN A 29 -5.48 13.41 -8.63
CA ASN A 29 -5.62 13.82 -10.03
C ASN A 29 -4.33 14.41 -10.64
N ILE A 30 -3.32 14.73 -9.82
CA ILE A 30 -2.03 15.21 -10.32
C ILE A 30 -0.99 14.08 -10.44
N PHE A 31 -1.36 12.83 -10.11
CA PHE A 31 -0.53 11.63 -10.32
C PHE A 31 -1.22 10.60 -11.20
N THR A 32 -0.42 9.68 -11.73
CA THR A 32 -0.91 8.43 -12.30
C THR A 32 -0.79 7.34 -11.24
N ASN A 33 -1.91 7.05 -10.57
CA ASN A 33 -1.96 6.00 -9.55
C ASN A 33 -1.97 4.62 -10.22
N GLY A 34 -0.99 3.77 -9.88
CA GLY A 34 -0.95 2.39 -10.35
C GLY A 34 -2.03 1.51 -9.69
N ALA A 35 -2.36 0.38 -10.30
CA ALA A 35 -3.41 -0.53 -9.81
C ALA A 35 -3.21 -1.03 -8.36
N TRP A 36 -1.96 -1.03 -7.87
CA TRP A 36 -1.59 -1.45 -6.52
C TRP A 36 -1.53 -0.31 -5.49
N TYR A 37 -1.79 0.93 -5.89
CA TYR A 37 -1.75 2.09 -4.99
C TYR A 37 -2.99 2.12 -4.08
N GLY A 38 -2.79 1.87 -2.78
CA GLY A 38 -3.87 1.87 -1.79
C GLY A 38 -4.30 3.26 -1.32
N GLY A 39 -3.60 4.33 -1.70
CA GLY A 39 -3.98 5.70 -1.33
C GLY A 39 -3.72 6.08 0.13
N SER A 40 -3.21 5.18 0.95
CA SER A 40 -2.98 5.38 2.38
C SER A 40 -1.55 5.04 2.76
N PRO A 41 -0.92 5.78 3.71
CA PRO A 41 0.38 5.39 4.27
C PRO A 41 0.29 4.20 5.23
N TYR A 42 -0.92 3.75 5.56
CA TYR A 42 -1.18 2.71 6.54
C TYR A 42 -1.57 1.40 5.88
N LEU A 43 -1.13 0.31 6.50
CA LEU A 43 -1.49 -1.05 6.13
C LEU A 43 -2.91 -1.37 6.65
N GLY A 44 -3.75 -1.90 5.77
CA GLY A 44 -5.08 -2.43 6.11
C GLY A 44 -6.28 -1.54 5.71
N PRO A 45 -7.43 -2.15 5.32
CA PRO A 45 -8.62 -1.44 4.84
C PRO A 45 -9.16 -0.41 5.82
N ASN A 46 -9.16 -0.69 7.12
CA ASN A 46 -9.75 0.21 8.10
C ASN A 46 -9.03 1.57 8.16
N ALA A 47 -7.70 1.57 8.03
CA ALA A 47 -6.92 2.80 7.95
C ALA A 47 -7.03 3.46 6.57
N THR A 48 -7.08 2.66 5.51
CA THR A 48 -7.26 3.14 4.13
C THR A 48 -8.58 3.87 3.92
N VAL A 49 -9.71 3.28 4.34
CA VAL A 49 -11.04 3.92 4.24
C VAL A 49 -11.09 5.23 5.00
N ARG A 50 -10.41 5.34 6.15
CA ARG A 50 -10.35 6.63 6.89
C ARG A 50 -9.50 7.68 6.17
N ALA A 51 -8.46 7.26 5.46
CA ALA A 51 -7.56 8.16 4.76
C ALA A 51 -8.14 8.65 3.42
N THR A 52 -8.77 7.76 2.64
CA THR A 52 -9.20 8.05 1.26
C THR A 52 -10.67 7.80 0.98
N GLY A 53 -11.43 7.33 1.97
CA GLY A 53 -12.83 6.93 1.79
C GLY A 53 -12.98 5.53 1.19
N PRO A 54 -14.21 5.01 1.14
CA PRO A 54 -14.50 3.66 0.62
C PRO A 54 -14.26 3.51 -0.89
N THR A 55 -14.06 4.62 -1.61
CA THR A 55 -13.73 4.64 -3.04
C THR A 55 -12.22 4.59 -3.31
N GLY A 56 -11.38 4.73 -2.27
CA GLY A 56 -9.92 4.78 -2.42
C GLY A 56 -9.44 6.06 -3.13
N SER A 57 -8.20 6.02 -3.63
CA SER A 57 -7.56 7.12 -4.37
C SER A 57 -7.82 7.09 -5.88
N THR A 58 -9.02 6.69 -6.31
CA THR A 58 -9.36 6.46 -7.72
C THR A 58 -9.53 7.75 -8.54
N PRO A 59 -8.61 8.02 -9.50
CA PRO A 59 -9.00 8.38 -10.88
C PRO A 59 -8.02 7.85 -11.97
N PRO A 60 -8.27 8.02 -13.30
CA PRO A 60 -9.12 7.22 -14.19
C PRO A 60 -8.61 5.79 -14.52
N SER A 61 -7.58 5.28 -13.83
CA SER A 61 -7.12 3.89 -14.01
C SER A 61 -8.20 2.92 -13.49
N GLY A 62 -9.14 2.53 -14.35
CA GLY A 62 -10.30 1.70 -13.97
C GLY A 62 -9.97 0.32 -13.38
N THR A 63 -8.70 -0.08 -13.34
CA THR A 63 -8.24 -1.29 -12.66
C THR A 63 -7.76 -0.98 -11.26
N ILE A 64 -8.46 -1.53 -10.26
CA ILE A 64 -8.09 -1.48 -8.84
C ILE A 64 -7.71 -2.91 -8.43
N ALA A 65 -6.41 -3.14 -8.21
CA ALA A 65 -5.93 -4.41 -7.67
C ALA A 65 -5.79 -4.38 -6.15
N ASN A 66 -5.64 -3.19 -5.56
CA ASN A 66 -5.57 -2.98 -4.11
C ASN A 66 -6.86 -2.34 -3.60
N SER A 67 -7.76 -3.14 -3.03
CA SER A 67 -9.10 -2.69 -2.64
C SER A 67 -9.06 -1.75 -1.43
N PRO A 68 -9.72 -0.58 -1.44
CA PRO A 68 -9.77 0.28 -0.27
C PRO A 68 -10.61 -0.33 0.88
N THR A 69 -11.54 -1.23 0.57
CA THR A 69 -12.51 -1.80 1.54
C THR A 69 -12.37 -3.30 1.78
N GLY A 70 -11.47 -3.98 1.07
CA GLY A 70 -11.26 -5.43 1.13
C GLY A 70 -9.82 -5.79 1.43
N GLU A 71 -9.43 -7.02 1.08
CA GLU A 71 -8.06 -7.50 1.20
C GLU A 71 -7.11 -6.60 0.39
N ALA A 72 -6.07 -6.10 1.05
CA ALA A 72 -5.30 -4.96 0.57
C ALA A 72 -3.88 -4.98 1.14
N GLY A 73 -2.92 -5.30 0.29
CA GLY A 73 -1.52 -5.42 0.68
C GLY A 73 -0.64 -4.24 0.26
N PHE A 74 0.51 -4.12 0.91
CA PHE A 74 1.61 -3.32 0.40
C PHE A 74 2.42 -4.12 -0.62
N ALA A 75 2.55 -3.50 -1.80
CA ALA A 75 3.25 -4.01 -2.96
C ALA A 75 4.76 -3.74 -2.84
N PHE A 76 5.55 -4.80 -2.73
CA PHE A 76 7.00 -4.76 -2.83
C PHE A 76 7.47 -5.48 -4.09
N MET A 77 8.56 -5.01 -4.68
CA MET A 77 9.26 -5.77 -5.71
C MET A 77 10.43 -6.51 -5.06
N TRP A 78 10.49 -7.81 -5.32
CA TRP A 78 11.67 -8.62 -5.04
C TRP A 78 12.33 -8.94 -6.36
N HIS A 79 13.56 -8.49 -6.57
CA HIS A 79 14.23 -8.63 -7.84
C HIS A 79 15.73 -8.84 -7.66
N SER A 80 16.39 -9.34 -8.71
CA SER A 80 17.85 -9.36 -8.75
C SER A 80 18.39 -7.93 -8.74
N HIS A 81 19.51 -7.73 -8.04
CA HIS A 81 20.25 -6.46 -8.06
C HIS A 81 21.12 -6.29 -9.32
N ASN A 82 21.25 -7.33 -10.14
CA ASN A 82 21.94 -7.22 -11.43
C ASN A 82 20.94 -6.82 -12.51
N GLU A 83 21.13 -5.66 -13.13
CA GLU A 83 20.21 -5.10 -14.11
C GLU A 83 19.98 -6.02 -15.32
N ARG A 84 21.01 -6.78 -15.72
CA ARG A 84 20.88 -7.77 -16.79
C ARG A 84 19.88 -8.88 -16.46
N GLU A 85 19.72 -9.19 -15.17
CA GLU A 85 18.87 -10.26 -14.68
C GLU A 85 17.41 -9.83 -14.50
N ILE A 86 17.07 -8.54 -14.64
CA ILE A 86 15.68 -8.04 -14.61
C ILE A 86 15.13 -7.73 -16.02
N THR A 87 15.78 -8.27 -17.05
CA THR A 87 15.37 -8.12 -18.45
C THR A 87 15.30 -9.48 -19.15
N THR A 88 14.37 -9.61 -20.09
CA THR A 88 14.32 -10.76 -21.00
C THR A 88 14.61 -10.25 -22.40
N ASN A 89 15.70 -10.71 -23.03
CA ASN A 89 16.13 -10.24 -24.36
C ASN A 89 16.26 -8.71 -24.47
N ASN A 90 16.86 -8.07 -23.46
CA ASN A 90 17.02 -6.60 -23.35
C ASN A 90 15.70 -5.81 -23.25
N VAL A 91 14.60 -6.44 -22.86
CA VAL A 91 13.31 -5.78 -22.60
C VAL A 91 12.95 -5.87 -21.12
N PHE A 92 12.59 -4.73 -20.53
CA PHE A 92 12.10 -4.59 -19.15
C PHE A 92 10.57 -4.39 -19.14
N PRO A 93 9.82 -4.95 -18.16
CA PRO A 93 10.26 -5.87 -17.10
C PRO A 93 10.40 -7.32 -17.59
N GLY A 94 11.40 -8.06 -17.10
CA GLY A 94 11.62 -9.49 -17.40
C GLY A 94 12.58 -10.19 -16.43
N GLY A 95 12.99 -11.41 -16.74
CA GLY A 95 13.97 -12.15 -15.93
C GLY A 95 13.54 -12.46 -14.49
N MET A 96 14.45 -12.21 -13.53
CA MET A 96 14.32 -12.48 -12.10
C MET A 96 13.78 -11.27 -11.34
N LEU A 97 12.47 -11.09 -11.45
CA LEU A 97 11.71 -10.18 -10.60
C LEU A 97 10.35 -10.80 -10.27
N MET A 98 9.87 -10.52 -9.07
CA MET A 98 8.56 -10.93 -8.60
C MET A 98 7.96 -9.82 -7.74
N MET A 99 6.65 -9.90 -7.58
CA MET A 99 5.90 -9.00 -6.72
C MET A 99 5.57 -9.73 -5.42
N MET A 100 5.83 -9.10 -4.29
CA MET A 100 5.45 -9.57 -2.96
C MET A 100 4.40 -8.63 -2.39
N LEU A 101 3.25 -9.18 -2.02
CA LEU A 101 2.22 -8.44 -1.32
C LEU A 101 2.32 -8.77 0.17
N VAL A 102 2.34 -7.74 1.00
CA VAL A 102 2.26 -7.89 2.45
C VAL A 102 0.90 -7.41 2.90
N ASP A 103 0.07 -8.33 3.39
CA ASP A 103 -1.25 -8.00 3.88
C ASP A 103 -1.24 -7.64 5.36
N SER A 104 -2.26 -6.88 5.74
CA SER A 104 -2.60 -6.56 7.10
C SER A 104 -3.04 -7.81 7.88
N ARG A 105 -2.74 -7.84 9.18
CA ARG A 105 -3.10 -8.94 10.10
C ARG A 105 -4.60 -9.24 10.23
N GLU A 106 -5.45 -8.36 9.70
CA GLU A 106 -6.90 -8.47 9.78
C GLU A 106 -7.46 -9.53 8.83
N PHE A 107 -6.68 -9.93 7.81
CA PHE A 107 -6.99 -11.06 6.94
C PHE A 107 -6.26 -12.31 7.42
N MET A 108 -7.02 -13.37 7.64
CA MET A 108 -6.50 -14.66 8.07
C MET A 108 -6.21 -15.51 6.84
N ILE A 109 -5.07 -16.20 6.87
CA ILE A 109 -4.75 -17.22 5.89
C ILE A 109 -5.69 -18.40 6.13
N ASP A 110 -6.37 -18.86 5.08
CA ASP A 110 -7.09 -20.13 5.12
C ASP A 110 -6.09 -21.29 5.06
N GLU A 111 -5.91 -21.94 6.20
CA GLU A 111 -4.99 -23.09 6.38
C GLU A 111 -5.71 -24.44 6.28
N SER A 112 -6.94 -24.50 5.74
CA SER A 112 -7.73 -25.73 5.69
C SER A 112 -7.31 -26.75 4.61
N ASN A 113 -6.22 -26.50 3.88
CA ASN A 113 -5.62 -27.41 2.89
C ASN A 113 -4.30 -28.03 3.38
#